data_AF-A0A317L341-F1
#
_entry.id   AF-A0A317L341-F1
#
_cell.length_a   1.000
_cell.length_b   1.000
_cell.length_c   1.000
_cell.angle_alpha   90.00
_cell.angle_beta   90.00
_cell.angle_gamma   90.00
#
_symmetry.space_group_name_H-M   'P 1'
#
loop_
_entity.id
_entity.type
_entity.pdbx_description
1 polymer ?
#
loop_
_entity_poly.entity_id
_entity_poly.type
_entity_poly.pdbx_seq_one_letter_code
_entity_poly.pdbx_strand_id
1 'polypeptide(L)'
;MTQPDKSRTTVKIYGRSYKIVGKENSEHVRRVAGLVDEKMQEIHDVNKSLDTTSLAVLTAVNTMNDYIKLKEDYEVLQNLLEEKEE
;
A
#
# COMPACT_ATOMS: atom_id res chain seq x y z
N MET A 1 2.28 28.99 -15.18
CA MET A 1 1.99 27.55 -15.35
C MET A 1 2.68 26.80 -14.22
N THR A 2 2.01 26.62 -13.08
CA THR A 2 2.62 25.99 -11.90
C THR A 2 2.23 24.53 -11.93
N GLN A 3 3.18 23.64 -12.26
CA GLN A 3 2.97 22.21 -12.09
C GLN A 3 2.69 21.96 -10.60
N PRO A 4 1.71 21.10 -10.25
CA PRO A 4 1.42 20.82 -8.84
C PRO A 4 2.68 20.30 -8.17
N ASP A 5 3.02 20.83 -7.00
CA ASP A 5 4.20 20.49 -6.21
C ASP A 5 4.27 18.97 -5.99
N LYS A 6 4.99 18.28 -6.87
CA LYS A 6 5.25 16.85 -6.76
C LYS A 6 6.29 16.66 -5.66
N SER A 7 5.86 16.14 -4.52
CA SER A 7 6.77 15.79 -3.44
C SER A 7 7.65 14.62 -3.91
N ARG A 8 8.96 14.74 -3.68
CA ARG A 8 9.93 13.66 -3.95
C ARG A 8 10.40 13.12 -2.62
N THR A 9 10.07 11.87 -2.34
CA THR A 9 10.44 11.22 -1.08
C THR A 9 11.28 9.99 -1.37
N THR A 10 12.43 9.88 -0.70
CA THR A 10 13.25 8.68 -0.75
C THR A 10 12.85 7.79 0.42
N VAL A 11 12.48 6.55 0.12
CA VAL A 11 12.10 5.53 1.12
C VAL A 11 12.97 4.30 0.97
N LYS A 12 13.07 3.51 2.04
CA LYS A 12 13.79 2.24 2.06
C LYS A 12 12.77 1.12 2.25
N ILE A 13 12.73 0.18 1.32
CA ILE A 13 11.84 -0.99 1.34
C ILE A 13 12.72 -2.22 1.12
N TYR A 14 12.67 -3.17 2.03
CA TYR A 14 13.40 -4.43 2.00
C TYR A 14 14.90 -4.27 1.71
N GLY A 15 15.54 -3.34 2.43
CA GLY A 15 16.97 -3.03 2.27
C GLY A 15 17.31 -2.16 1.04
N ARG A 16 16.37 -1.94 0.11
CA ARG A 16 16.59 -1.17 -1.13
C ARG A 16 15.99 0.23 -1.03
N SER A 17 16.68 1.23 -1.58
CA SER A 17 16.21 2.62 -1.58
C SER A 17 15.48 2.96 -2.88
N TYR A 18 14.27 3.51 -2.75
CA TYR A 18 13.41 3.92 -3.87
C TYR A 18 13.07 5.40 -3.76
N LYS A 19 13.10 6.10 -4.91
CA LYS A 19 12.64 7.50 -5.00
C LYS A 19 11.21 7.51 -5.51
N ILE A 20 10.28 7.88 -4.65
CA ILE A 20 8.85 7.97 -4.97
C ILE A 20 8.52 9.45 -5.22
N VAL A 21 7.83 9.70 -6.33
CA VAL A 21 7.35 11.04 -6.70
C VAL A 21 5.82 11.00 -6.63
N GLY A 22 5.23 11.78 -5.73
CA GLY A 22 3.79 11.75 -5.46
C GLY A 22 3.21 13.14 -5.25
N LYS A 23 1.88 13.21 -5.18
CA LYS A 23 1.15 14.39 -4.70
C LYS A 23 0.96 14.37 -3.19
N GLU A 24 1.11 13.18 -2.59
CA GLU A 24 0.97 12.94 -1.15
C GLU A 24 2.12 13.53 -0.35
N ASN A 25 1.89 13.77 0.95
CA ASN A 25 2.93 14.23 1.87
C ASN A 25 4.02 13.16 2.06
N SER A 26 5.26 13.60 2.26
CA SER A 26 6.42 12.74 2.53
C SER A 26 6.26 11.82 3.74
N GLU A 27 5.47 12.23 4.74
CA GLU A 27 5.13 11.39 5.90
C GLU A 27 4.21 10.24 5.53
N HIS A 28 3.19 10.51 4.69
CA HIS A 28 2.27 9.48 4.21
C HIS A 28 3.03 8.44 3.37
N VAL A 29 3.89 8.89 2.45
CA VAL A 29 4.73 8.00 1.63
C VAL A 29 5.67 7.15 2.49
N ARG A 30 6.27 7.72 3.54
CA ARG A 30 7.11 6.95 4.49
C ARG A 30 6.31 5.93 5.27
N ARG A 31 5.10 6.26 5.70
CA ARG A 31 4.20 5.33 6.39
C ARG A 31 3.83 4.16 5.50
N VAL A 32 3.40 4.43 4.26
CA VAL A 32 3.06 3.39 3.28
C VAL A 32 4.26 2.49 3.00
N ALA A 33 5.46 3.08 2.82
CA ALA A 33 6.68 2.29 2.62
C ALA A 33 7.00 1.38 3.81
N GLY A 34 6.78 1.82 5.04
CA GLY A 34 6.94 1.01 6.25
C GLY A 34 5.97 -0.18 6.29
N LEU A 35 4.70 0.04 5.94
CA LEU A 35 3.70 -1.02 5.88
C LEU A 35 4.04 -2.08 4.81
N VAL A 36 4.56 -1.64 3.67
CA VAL A 36 5.02 -2.57 2.62
C VAL A 36 6.22 -3.39 3.11
N ASP A 37 7.17 -2.77 3.81
CA ASP A 37 8.34 -3.47 4.37
C ASP A 37 7.93 -4.53 5.39
N GLU A 38 7.02 -4.20 6.30
CA GLU A 38 6.45 -5.14 7.28
C GLU A 38 5.74 -6.30 6.57
N LYS A 39 4.90 -6.02 5.57
CA LYS A 39 4.19 -7.07 4.82
C LYS A 39 5.14 -7.99 4.05
N MET A 40 6.21 -7.43 3.49
CA MET A 40 7.26 -8.23 2.84
C MET A 40 7.97 -9.13 3.86
N GLN A 41 8.26 -8.64 5.07
CA GLN A 41 8.87 -9.46 6.12
C GLN A 41 7.95 -10.58 6.59
N GLU A 42 6.66 -10.29 6.82
CA GLU A 42 5.66 -11.30 7.20
C GLU A 42 5.59 -12.45 6.18
N ILE A 43 5.52 -12.12 4.89
CA ILE A 43 5.41 -13.13 3.83
C ILE A 43 6.71 -13.94 3.72
N HIS A 44 7.87 -13.28 3.89
CA HIS A 44 9.17 -13.95 3.88
C HIS A 44 9.34 -14.90 5.07
N ASP A 45 8.85 -14.53 6.25
CA ASP A 45 8.92 -15.38 7.44
C ASP A 45 8.09 -16.66 7.30
N VAL A 46 6.94 -16.56 6.61
CA VAL A 46 6.10 -17.72 6.24
C VAL A 46 6.76 -18.57 5.16
N ASN A 47 7.46 -17.96 4.20
CA ASN A 47 8.09 -18.68 3.10
C ASN A 47 9.48 -18.12 2.74
N LYS A 48 10.50 -18.69 3.41
CA LYS A 48 11.91 -18.24 3.33
C LYS A 48 12.62 -18.57 2.02
N SER A 49 12.02 -19.38 1.14
CA SER A 49 12.65 -19.76 -0.14
C SER A 49 12.27 -18.83 -1.31
N LEU A 50 11.51 -17.77 -1.05
CA LEU A 50 11.08 -16.84 -2.10
C LEU A 50 12.19 -15.85 -2.47
N ASP A 51 12.38 -15.64 -3.77
CA ASP A 51 13.20 -14.53 -4.25
C ASP A 51 12.55 -13.19 -3.89
N THR A 52 13.38 -12.16 -3.68
CA THR A 52 12.92 -10.80 -3.32
C THR A 52 11.94 -10.22 -4.35
N THR A 53 12.11 -10.58 -5.63
CA THR A 53 11.22 -10.10 -6.70
C THR A 53 9.84 -10.74 -6.58
N SER A 54 9.78 -12.07 -6.40
CA SER A 54 8.53 -12.80 -6.21
C SER A 54 7.83 -12.38 -4.93
N LEU A 55 8.59 -12.12 -3.86
CA LEU A 55 8.08 -11.57 -2.60
C LEU A 55 7.41 -10.21 -2.80
N ALA A 56 8.05 -9.30 -3.53
CA ALA A 56 7.50 -7.97 -3.81
C ALA A 56 6.21 -8.06 -4.63
N VAL A 57 6.16 -8.92 -5.65
CA VAL A 57 4.96 -9.13 -6.47
C VAL A 57 3.83 -9.74 -5.64
N LEU A 58 4.12 -10.75 -4.82
CA LEU A 58 3.13 -11.37 -3.94
C LEU A 58 2.57 -10.38 -2.91
N THR A 59 3.44 -9.53 -2.36
CA THR A 59 3.04 -8.44 -1.46
C THR A 59 2.09 -7.47 -2.15
N ALA A 60 2.39 -7.07 -3.39
CA ALA A 60 1.54 -6.17 -4.16
C ALA A 60 0.17 -6.80 -4.47
N VAL A 61 0.14 -8.07 -4.86
CA VAL A 61 -1.10 -8.82 -5.13
C VAL A 61 -1.95 -8.94 -3.87
N ASN A 62 -1.36 -9.35 -2.74
CA ASN A 62 -2.08 -9.47 -1.47
C ASN A 62 -2.64 -8.12 -1.01
N THR A 63 -1.83 -7.05 -1.08
CA THR A 63 -2.27 -5.70 -0.70
C THR A 63 -3.42 -5.21 -1.58
N MET A 64 -3.36 -5.47 -2.89
CA MET A 64 -4.42 -5.06 -3.81
C MET A 64 -5.72 -5.86 -3.58
N ASN A 65 -5.60 -7.15 -3.28
CA ASN A 65 -6.75 -7.98 -2.90
C ASN A 65 -7.43 -7.45 -1.63
N ASP A 66 -6.65 -7.12 -0.60
CA ASP A 66 -7.19 -6.60 0.66
C ASP A 66 -7.86 -5.24 0.46
N TYR A 67 -7.29 -4.39 -0.41
CA TYR A 67 -7.90 -3.12 -0.81
C TYR A 67 -9.25 -3.32 -1.52
N ILE A 68 -9.34 -4.28 -2.45
CA ILE A 68 -10.59 -4.56 -3.17
C ILE A 68 -11.67 -5.03 -2.19
N LYS A 69 -11.34 -5.99 -1.30
CA LYS A 69 -12.28 -6.46 -0.27
C LYS A 69 -12.75 -5.34 0.64
N LEU A 70 -11.83 -4.48 1.09
CA LEU A 70 -12.17 -3.33 1.92
C LEU A 70 -13.09 -2.35 1.19
N LYS A 71 -12.91 -2.16 -0.11
CA LYS A 71 -13.78 -1.30 -0.93
C LYS A 71 -15.18 -1.90 -1.07
N GLU A 72 -15.27 -3.20 -1.31
CA GLU A 72 -16.55 -3.93 -1.37
C GLU A 72 -17.29 -3.85 -0.02
N ASP A 73 -16.60 -4.12 1.09
CA ASP A 73 -17.17 -4.00 2.45
C ASP A 73 -17.64 -2.57 2.75
N TYR A 74 -16.88 -1.57 2.30
CA TYR A 74 -17.24 -0.16 2.45
C TYR A 74 -18.49 0.20 1.64
N GLU A 75 -18.60 -0.26 0.39
CA GLU A 75 -19.80 -0.05 -0.44
C GLU A 75 -21.04 -0.71 0.19
N VAL A 76 -20.92 -1.94 0.70
CA VAL A 76 -22.00 -2.62 1.41
C VAL A 76 -22.41 -1.82 2.65
N LEU A 77 -21.45 -1.33 3.44
CA LEU A 77 -21.74 -0.54 4.63
C LEU A 77 -22.40 0.80 4.31
N GLN A 78 -21.98 1.48 3.23
CA GLN A 78 -22.62 2.72 2.79
C GLN A 78 -24.07 2.48 2.37
N ASN A 79 -24.35 1.44 1.59
CA ASN A 79 -25.72 1.11 1.18
C ASN A 79 -26.62 0.80 2.40
N LEU A 80 -26.11 0.09 3.40
CA LEU A 80 -26.85 -0.20 4.64
C LEU A 80 -27.11 1.04 5.50
N LEU A 81 -26.25 2.06 5.42
CA LEU A 81 -26.47 3.33 6.10
C LEU A 81 -27.53 4.15 5.38
N GLU A 82 -27.49 4.19 4.05
CA GLU A 82 -28.52 4.85 3.23
C GLU A 82 -29.90 4.21 3.44
N GLU A 83 -30.00 2.87 3.46
CA GLU A 83 -31.25 2.15 3.75
C GLU A 83 -31.80 2.38 5.18
N LYS A 84 -30.96 2.83 6.13
CA LYS A 84 -31.37 3.14 7.50
C LYS A 84 -31.77 4.59 7.70
N GLU A 85 -31.32 5.48 6.81
CA GLU A 85 -31.68 6.90 6.84
C GLU A 85 -32.99 7.18 6.08
N GLU A 86 -33.43 6.27 5.20
CA GLU A 86 -34.79 6.22 4.63
C GLU A 86 -35.82 5.52 5.54
#